data_AF-A0A5B9Y504-F1
#
_entry.id   AF-A0A5B9Y504-F1
#
_cell.length_a   1.000
_cell.length_b   1.000
_cell.length_c   1.000
_cell.angle_alpha   90.00
_cell.angle_beta   90.00
_cell.angle_gamma   90.00
#
_symmetry.space_group_name_H-M   'P 1'
#
loop_
_entity.id
_entity.type
_entity.pdbx_description
1 polymer ?
#
loop_
_entity_poly.entity_id
_entity_poly.type
_entity_poly.pdbx_seq_one_letter_code
_entity_poly.pdbx_strand_id
1 'polypeptide(L)'
;MKKIFYILLLVITLIVGGIVLVLKNHKHSGEVKVSQSLVLFKIEYDIELKNKKLIPNDFEYFDELTDEQDLIKNQKLQFIYNFFTISEHANFETTRTIFLMPKEEIETIKFARSTLTKEFFLSRGVTETASNWSVDIFTDLSKTYSECIKELKSHYKGTYNLKFFNEAIPRLIRAN
;
A
#
# COMPACT_ATOMS: atom_id res chain seq x y z
N MET A 1 9.49 -53.47 -32.48
CA MET A 1 8.44 -52.61 -31.86
C MET A 1 8.36 -52.73 -30.34
N LYS A 2 8.25 -53.92 -29.73
CA LYS A 2 8.14 -54.06 -28.26
C LYS A 2 9.29 -53.42 -27.46
N LYS A 3 10.54 -53.51 -27.92
CA LYS A 3 11.70 -52.89 -27.25
C LYS A 3 11.65 -51.35 -27.24
N ILE A 4 11.13 -50.74 -28.31
CA ILE A 4 10.96 -49.28 -28.41
C ILE A 4 9.85 -48.81 -27.45
N PHE A 5 8.79 -49.62 -27.31
CA PHE A 5 7.71 -49.35 -26.36
C PHE A 5 8.19 -49.34 -24.90
N TYR A 6 9.06 -50.28 -24.51
CA TYR A 6 9.63 -50.29 -23.15
C TYR A 6 10.55 -49.10 -22.88
N ILE A 7 11.33 -48.66 -23.87
CA ILE A 7 12.17 -47.45 -23.75
C ILE A 7 11.28 -46.21 -23.59
N LEU A 8 10.20 -46.10 -24.37
CA LEU A 8 9.26 -44.98 -24.28
C LEU A 8 8.57 -44.93 -22.91
N LEU A 9 8.14 -46.09 -22.39
CA LEU A 9 7.50 -46.19 -21.07
C LEU A 9 8.44 -45.78 -19.94
N LEU A 10 9.73 -46.15 -20.05
CA LEU A 10 10.75 -45.84 -19.05
C LEU A 10 11.11 -44.34 -19.05
N VAL A 11 11.10 -43.69 -20.22
CA VAL A 11 11.31 -42.24 -20.33
C VAL A 11 10.14 -41.47 -19.70
N ILE A 12 8.90 -41.90 -19.93
CA ILE A 12 7.70 -41.24 -19.35
C ILE A 12 7.72 -41.32 -17.82
N THR A 13 8.05 -42.47 -17.23
CA THR A 13 8.12 -42.60 -15.77
C THR A 13 9.22 -41.75 -15.16
N LEU A 14 10.36 -41.59 -15.84
CA LEU A 14 11.46 -40.72 -15.41
C LEU A 14 11.06 -39.23 -15.44
N ILE A 15 10.31 -38.81 -16.47
CA ILE A 15 9.81 -37.43 -16.60
C ILE A 15 8.82 -37.11 -15.48
N VAL A 16 7.87 -38.00 -15.21
CA VAL A 16 6.88 -37.80 -14.14
C VAL A 16 7.55 -37.75 -12.76
N GLY A 17 8.53 -38.63 -12.51
CA GLY A 17 9.31 -38.59 -11.26
C GLY A 17 10.11 -37.29 -11.09
N GLY A 18 10.71 -36.79 -12.17
CA GLY A 18 11.43 -35.51 -12.18
C GLY A 18 10.53 -34.31 -11.86
N ILE A 19 9.32 -34.27 -12.44
CA ILE A 19 8.34 -33.20 -12.18
C ILE A 19 7.92 -33.18 -10.71
N VAL A 20 7.67 -34.35 -10.10
CA VAL A 20 7.30 -34.45 -8.68
C VAL A 20 8.43 -33.95 -7.77
N LEU A 21 9.69 -34.25 -8.08
CA LEU A 21 10.84 -33.77 -7.31
C LEU A 21 11.02 -32.25 -7.42
N VAL A 22 10.85 -31.67 -8.61
CA VAL A 22 10.93 -30.22 -8.81
C VAL A 22 9.80 -29.49 -8.07
N LEU A 23 8.57 -29.99 -8.14
CA LEU A 23 7.44 -29.41 -7.41
C LEU A 23 7.59 -29.51 -5.88
N LYS A 24 8.22 -30.59 -5.38
CA LYS A 24 8.50 -30.75 -3.94
C LYS A 24 9.55 -29.75 -3.45
N ASN A 25 10.56 -29.43 -4.27
CA ASN A 25 11.61 -28.47 -3.92
C ASN A 25 11.20 -27.01 -4.08
N HIS A 26 10.15 -26.69 -4.85
CA HIS A 26 9.66 -25.31 -4.99
C HIS A 26 8.77 -24.82 -3.84
N LYS A 27 8.39 -25.67 -2.87
CA LYS A 27 7.63 -25.27 -1.67
C LYS A 27 8.46 -24.60 -0.57
N HIS A 28 9.75 -24.34 -0.81
CA HIS A 28 10.62 -23.59 0.10
C HIS A 28 11.28 -22.40 -0.62
N SER A 29 10.48 -21.62 -1.36
CA SER A 29 10.82 -20.22 -1.54
C SER A 29 10.63 -19.56 -0.18
N GLY A 30 11.73 -19.14 0.45
CA GLY A 30 11.71 -18.45 1.73
C GLY A 30 10.90 -17.17 1.65
N GLU A 31 9.64 -17.23 2.09
CA GLU A 31 9.02 -16.07 2.70
C GLU A 31 9.85 -15.74 3.93
N VAL A 32 10.47 -14.56 3.92
CA VAL A 32 10.97 -13.93 5.14
C VAL A 32 9.76 -13.85 6.05
N LYS A 33 9.68 -14.74 7.05
CA LYS A 33 8.71 -14.61 8.14
C LYS A 33 9.03 -13.30 8.83
N VAL A 34 8.34 -12.23 8.46
CA VAL A 34 8.14 -11.09 9.35
C VAL A 34 7.74 -11.69 10.68
N SER A 35 8.47 -11.38 11.75
CA SER A 35 8.16 -11.92 13.07
C SER A 35 6.67 -11.73 13.30
N GLN A 36 5.94 -12.81 13.60
CA GLN A 36 4.50 -12.75 13.82
C GLN A 36 4.14 -11.82 14.99
N SER A 37 5.12 -11.35 15.76
CA SER A 37 4.96 -10.37 16.84
C SER A 37 5.16 -8.91 16.42
N LEU A 38 5.72 -8.62 15.25
CA LEU A 38 6.13 -7.25 14.90
C LEU A 38 4.92 -6.39 14.48
N VAL A 39 4.73 -5.26 15.15
CA VAL A 39 3.77 -4.22 14.79
C VAL A 39 4.49 -3.13 14.02
N LEU A 40 3.97 -2.80 12.84
CA LEU A 40 4.55 -1.87 11.88
C LEU A 40 3.77 -0.56 11.85
N PHE A 41 4.47 0.56 11.70
CA PHE A 41 3.85 1.84 11.36
C PHE A 41 4.08 2.17 9.89
N LYS A 42 3.00 2.42 9.15
CA LYS A 42 3.08 2.78 7.73
C LYS A 42 2.27 4.04 7.43
N ILE A 43 2.88 4.98 6.70
CA ILE A 43 2.13 6.14 6.22
C ILE A 43 1.21 5.72 5.05
N GLU A 44 -0.05 6.15 5.07
CA GLU A 44 -0.98 5.91 3.97
C GLU A 44 -0.54 6.59 2.66
N TYR A 45 -0.89 5.96 1.53
CA TYR A 45 -0.70 6.47 0.17
C TYR A 45 0.73 6.92 -0.16
N ASP A 46 1.73 6.32 0.52
CA ASP A 46 3.14 6.63 0.37
C ASP A 46 3.42 8.14 0.45
N ILE A 47 2.76 8.82 1.40
CA ILE A 47 3.00 10.23 1.69
C ILE A 47 4.34 10.35 2.40
N GLU A 48 5.27 11.11 1.80
CA GLU A 48 6.56 11.36 2.40
C GLU A 48 6.51 12.56 3.36
N LEU A 49 6.88 12.34 4.63
CA LEU A 49 7.02 13.41 5.61
C LEU A 49 8.34 14.15 5.43
N LYS A 50 8.35 15.47 5.64
CA LYS A 50 9.61 16.20 5.75
C LYS A 50 10.39 15.80 7.01
N ASN A 51 9.67 15.59 8.12
CA ASN A 51 10.25 15.09 9.37
C ASN A 51 9.85 13.63 9.63
N LYS A 52 10.71 12.69 9.23
CA LYS A 52 10.48 11.24 9.42
C LYS A 52 10.50 10.80 10.89
N LYS A 53 11.08 11.60 11.81
CA LYS A 53 11.14 11.28 13.25
C LYS A 53 9.80 11.34 13.95
N LEU A 54 8.76 11.86 13.29
CA LEU A 54 7.39 11.85 13.80
C LEU A 54 6.77 10.45 13.79
N ILE A 55 7.26 9.57 12.91
CA ILE A 55 6.78 8.20 12.81
C ILE A 55 7.39 7.40 13.97
N PRO A 56 6.57 6.71 14.78
CA PRO A 56 7.09 5.84 15.84
C PRO A 56 7.91 4.70 15.25
N ASN A 57 8.82 4.17 16.06
CA ASN A 57 9.53 2.95 15.69
C ASN A 57 8.56 1.76 15.78
N ASP A 58 8.74 0.82 14.86
CA ASP A 58 8.11 -0.50 14.95
C ASP A 58 8.49 -1.19 16.27
N PHE A 59 7.59 -2.03 16.78
CA PHE A 59 7.78 -2.68 18.07
C PHE A 59 7.19 -4.08 18.10
N GLU A 60 7.72 -4.92 18.98
CA GLU A 60 7.19 -6.27 19.17
C GLU A 60 6.01 -6.25 20.15
N TYR A 61 4.96 -6.97 19.80
CA TYR A 61 3.77 -7.16 20.63
C TYR A 61 3.37 -8.64 20.60
N PHE A 62 3.38 -9.26 21.78
CA PHE A 62 3.19 -10.72 21.92
C PHE A 62 1.79 -11.12 22.37
N ASP A 63 1.02 -10.16 22.88
CA ASP A 63 -0.35 -10.42 23.31
C ASP A 63 -1.32 -10.45 22.12
N GLU A 64 -2.56 -10.81 22.39
CA GLU A 64 -3.65 -10.78 21.42
C GLU A 64 -3.89 -9.34 20.94
N LEU A 65 -3.97 -9.17 19.63
CA LEU A 65 -4.31 -7.90 19.00
C LEU A 65 -5.82 -7.75 18.98
N THR A 66 -6.31 -6.58 19.36
CA THR A 66 -7.71 -6.19 19.18
C THR A 66 -7.79 -5.23 17.99
N ASP A 67 -7.91 -3.93 18.26
CA ASP A 67 -7.89 -2.86 17.27
C ASP A 67 -6.69 -1.93 17.49
N GLU A 68 -6.40 -1.13 16.46
CA GLU A 68 -5.26 -0.21 16.45
C GLU A 68 -5.32 0.84 17.56
N GLN A 69 -6.53 1.31 17.90
CA GLN A 69 -6.73 2.39 18.87
C GLN A 69 -6.42 1.91 20.29
N ASP A 70 -6.95 0.75 20.65
CA ASP A 70 -6.73 0.09 21.94
C ASP A 70 -5.26 -0.31 22.09
N LEU A 71 -4.63 -0.85 21.05
CA LEU A 71 -3.20 -1.16 21.10
C LEU A 71 -2.36 0.08 21.40
N ILE A 72 -2.63 1.19 20.71
CA ILE A 72 -1.90 2.45 20.93
C ILE A 72 -2.10 2.98 22.34
N LYS A 73 -3.31 2.85 22.87
CA LYS A 73 -3.60 3.25 24.25
C LYS A 73 -2.83 2.38 25.25
N ASN A 74 -2.83 1.07 25.06
CA ASN A 74 -2.17 0.11 25.93
C ASN A 74 -0.64 0.26 25.92
N GLN A 75 -0.08 0.56 24.74
CA GLN A 75 1.36 0.81 24.55
C GLN A 75 1.78 2.25 24.91
N LYS A 76 0.86 3.07 25.41
CA LYS A 76 1.12 4.48 25.79
C LYS A 76 1.64 5.33 24.63
N LEU A 77 1.17 5.06 23.41
CA LEU A 77 1.57 5.74 22.18
C LEU A 77 0.57 6.83 21.76
N GLN A 78 -0.25 7.35 22.68
CA GLN A 78 -1.31 8.32 22.36
C GLN A 78 -0.76 9.62 21.74
N PHE A 79 0.54 9.91 21.89
CA PHE A 79 1.18 11.04 21.22
C PHE A 79 1.04 10.99 19.69
N ILE A 80 0.83 9.80 19.10
CA ILE A 80 0.62 9.62 17.66
C ILE A 80 -0.57 10.47 17.18
N TYR A 81 -1.63 10.56 17.98
CA TYR A 81 -2.83 11.35 17.64
C TYR A 81 -2.57 12.85 17.53
N ASN A 82 -1.44 13.35 18.01
CA ASN A 82 -1.07 14.76 17.82
C ASN A 82 -0.63 15.05 16.38
N PHE A 83 -0.18 14.03 15.64
CA PHE A 83 0.40 14.19 14.31
C PHE A 83 -0.35 13.41 13.22
N PHE A 84 -1.04 12.34 13.60
CA PHE A 84 -1.68 11.43 12.66
C PHE A 84 -3.12 11.12 13.06
N THR A 85 -3.95 10.89 12.05
CA THR A 85 -5.17 10.11 12.15
C THR A 85 -4.83 8.65 11.85
N ILE A 86 -5.50 7.72 12.51
CA ILE A 86 -5.25 6.29 12.34
C ILE A 86 -6.42 5.70 11.59
N SER A 87 -6.13 5.01 10.50
CA SER A 87 -7.13 4.26 9.76
C SER A 87 -7.32 2.91 10.42
N GLU A 88 -8.57 2.58 10.72
CA GLU A 88 -8.94 1.25 11.20
C GLU A 88 -9.03 0.30 10.01
N HIS A 89 -8.33 -0.83 10.10
CA HIS A 89 -8.35 -1.87 9.09
C HIS A 89 -8.85 -3.19 9.68
N ALA A 90 -9.89 -3.76 9.07
CA ALA A 90 -10.49 -5.03 9.51
C ALA A 90 -9.50 -6.22 9.54
N ASN A 91 -8.35 -6.10 8.87
CA ASN A 91 -7.31 -7.12 8.84
C ASN A 91 -6.09 -6.77 9.69
N PHE A 92 -6.21 -5.82 10.63
CA PHE A 92 -5.12 -5.40 11.51
C PHE A 92 -4.47 -6.56 12.27
N GLU A 93 -5.27 -7.48 12.84
CA GLU A 93 -4.76 -8.66 13.56
C GLU A 93 -3.78 -9.50 12.73
N THR A 94 -3.98 -9.52 11.40
CA THR A 94 -3.15 -10.28 10.45
C THR A 94 -1.98 -9.47 9.90
N THR A 95 -2.21 -8.21 9.56
CA THR A 95 -1.19 -7.35 8.93
C THR A 95 -0.25 -6.72 9.95
N ARG A 96 -0.73 -6.58 11.20
CA ARG A 96 -0.07 -5.89 12.31
C ARG A 96 0.45 -4.51 11.92
N THR A 97 -0.18 -3.88 10.94
CA THR A 97 0.27 -2.60 10.38
C THR A 97 -0.72 -1.51 10.76
N ILE A 98 -0.23 -0.52 11.49
CA ILE A 98 -0.99 0.68 11.82
C ILE A 98 -0.76 1.70 10.70
N PHE A 99 -1.83 1.99 9.97
CA PHE A 99 -1.80 2.97 8.89
C PHE A 99 -2.02 4.37 9.44
N LEU A 100 -1.05 5.24 9.19
CA LEU A 100 -1.01 6.61 9.67
C LEU A 100 -1.31 7.57 8.51
N MET A 101 -2.37 8.36 8.66
CA MET A 101 -2.66 9.50 7.80
C MET A 101 -2.15 10.78 8.50
N PRO A 102 -1.18 11.51 7.94
CA PRO A 102 -0.69 12.76 8.54
C PRO A 102 -1.83 13.77 8.70
N LYS A 103 -1.83 14.56 9.77
CA LYS A 103 -2.76 15.69 9.86
C LYS A 103 -2.38 16.82 8.91
N GLU A 104 -3.28 17.77 8.68
CA GLU A 104 -3.09 18.84 7.67
C GLU A 104 -1.89 19.75 8.00
N GLU A 105 -1.64 19.96 9.29
CA GLU A 105 -0.52 20.74 9.82
C GLU A 105 0.85 20.06 9.67
N ILE A 106 0.89 18.76 9.36
CA ILE A 106 2.16 18.03 9.20
C ILE A 106 2.74 18.28 7.82
N GLU A 107 3.98 18.77 7.81
CA GLU A 107 4.67 19.06 6.56
C GLU A 107 5.07 17.81 5.79
N THR A 108 4.63 17.73 4.54
CA THR A 108 4.92 16.64 3.60
C THR A 108 5.78 17.10 2.43
N ILE A 109 6.46 16.15 1.80
CA ILE A 109 7.11 16.34 0.50
C ILE A 109 6.05 16.16 -0.57
N LYS A 110 5.80 17.24 -1.31
CA LYS A 110 4.76 17.30 -2.35
C LYS A 110 5.38 17.22 -3.74
N PHE A 111 4.69 16.54 -4.64
CA PHE A 111 4.99 16.44 -6.06
C PHE A 111 4.46 17.67 -6.82
N ALA A 112 5.18 18.06 -7.86
CA ALA A 112 4.70 19.10 -8.77
C ALA A 112 3.61 18.54 -9.68
N ARG A 113 2.60 19.34 -10.01
CA ARG A 113 1.51 18.95 -10.89
C ARG A 113 1.99 18.44 -12.26
N SER A 114 3.01 19.08 -12.82
CA SER A 114 3.63 18.70 -14.09
C SER A 114 4.37 17.36 -14.08
N THR A 115 4.64 16.78 -12.90
CA THR A 115 5.38 15.52 -12.75
C THR A 115 4.48 14.32 -12.46
N LEU A 116 3.16 14.54 -12.36
CA LEU A 116 2.22 13.48 -12.04
C LEU A 116 2.00 12.58 -13.26
N THR A 117 2.15 11.27 -13.04
CA THR A 117 1.90 10.26 -14.07
C THR A 117 0.75 9.36 -13.65
N LYS A 118 0.29 8.51 -14.56
CA LYS A 118 -0.75 7.51 -14.24
C LYS A 118 -0.27 6.57 -13.14
N GLU A 119 1.00 6.14 -13.22
CA GLU A 119 1.64 5.24 -12.26
C GLU A 119 1.71 5.84 -10.86
N PHE A 120 1.84 7.16 -10.74
CA PHE A 120 1.78 7.87 -9.46
C PHE A 120 0.48 7.58 -8.71
N PHE A 121 -0.65 7.58 -9.41
CA PHE A 121 -1.97 7.32 -8.84
C PHE A 121 -2.23 5.80 -8.67
N LEU A 122 -1.90 5.00 -9.68
CA LEU A 122 -2.08 3.54 -9.64
C LEU A 122 -1.34 2.89 -8.48
N SER A 123 -0.08 3.28 -8.24
CA SER A 123 0.73 2.77 -7.12
C SER A 123 0.10 3.05 -5.75
N ARG A 124 -0.83 4.02 -5.67
CA ARG A 124 -1.53 4.43 -4.45
C ARG A 124 -2.97 3.89 -4.39
N GLY A 125 -3.30 2.89 -5.21
CA GLY A 125 -4.60 2.21 -5.18
C GLY A 125 -5.74 2.94 -5.89
N VAL A 126 -5.42 3.95 -6.71
CA VAL A 126 -6.40 4.66 -7.53
C VAL A 126 -6.75 3.82 -8.76
N THR A 127 -8.04 3.76 -9.17
CA THR A 127 -8.40 3.03 -10.41
C THR A 127 -7.61 3.56 -11.60
N GLU A 128 -7.47 2.74 -12.64
CA GLU A 128 -6.99 3.19 -13.95
C GLU A 128 -7.78 4.37 -14.48
N THR A 129 -9.12 4.30 -14.44
CA THR A 129 -9.98 5.41 -14.85
C THR A 129 -9.64 6.66 -14.05
N ALA A 130 -9.69 6.60 -12.70
CA ALA A 130 -9.35 7.69 -11.79
C ALA A 130 -7.96 8.28 -11.99
N SER A 131 -6.99 7.43 -12.29
CA SER A 131 -5.63 7.84 -12.56
C SER A 131 -5.55 8.68 -13.84
N ASN A 132 -6.22 8.27 -14.92
CA ASN A 132 -6.18 8.98 -16.20
C ASN A 132 -6.73 10.41 -16.08
N TRP A 133 -7.96 10.59 -15.60
CA TRP A 133 -8.51 11.96 -15.46
C TRP A 133 -7.78 12.77 -14.39
N SER A 134 -7.23 12.15 -13.35
CA SER A 134 -6.39 12.87 -12.39
C SER A 134 -5.14 13.46 -13.03
N VAL A 135 -4.46 12.69 -13.88
CA VAL A 135 -3.30 13.18 -14.64
C VAL A 135 -3.73 14.30 -15.60
N ASP A 136 -4.75 14.06 -16.41
CA ASP A 136 -5.22 15.03 -17.41
C ASP A 136 -5.59 16.38 -16.77
N ILE A 137 -6.27 16.35 -15.63
CA ILE A 137 -6.71 17.55 -14.92
C ILE A 137 -5.54 18.26 -14.23
N PHE A 138 -4.65 17.53 -13.55
CA PHE A 138 -3.56 18.18 -12.81
C PHE A 138 -2.45 18.69 -13.72
N THR A 139 -2.15 17.98 -14.80
CA THR A 139 -1.06 18.36 -15.72
C THR A 139 -1.44 19.52 -16.65
N ASP A 140 -2.71 19.92 -16.68
CA ASP A 140 -3.17 21.16 -17.31
C ASP A 140 -2.68 22.40 -16.53
N LEU A 141 -1.53 22.91 -16.95
CA LEU A 141 -0.88 24.08 -16.34
C LEU A 141 -1.62 25.40 -16.60
N SER A 142 -2.67 25.41 -17.44
CA SER A 142 -3.52 26.59 -17.61
C SER A 142 -4.50 26.78 -16.45
N LYS A 143 -4.80 25.70 -15.71
CA LYS A 143 -5.69 25.70 -14.54
C LYS A 143 -4.91 25.95 -13.26
N THR A 144 -5.54 26.63 -12.31
CA THR A 144 -5.07 26.72 -10.92
C THR A 144 -5.33 25.40 -10.18
N TYR A 145 -4.59 25.14 -9.10
CA TYR A 145 -4.85 23.97 -8.27
C TYR A 145 -6.29 23.91 -7.75
N SER A 146 -6.87 25.06 -7.36
CA SER A 146 -8.27 25.10 -6.90
C SER A 146 -9.25 24.69 -8.01
N GLU A 147 -9.00 25.07 -9.25
CA GLU A 147 -9.82 24.65 -10.40
C GLU A 147 -9.67 23.15 -10.66
N CYS A 148 -8.44 22.63 -10.65
CA CYS A 148 -8.18 21.19 -10.76
C CYS A 148 -8.96 20.39 -9.72
N ILE A 149 -8.90 20.79 -8.43
CA ILE A 149 -9.60 20.12 -7.34
C ILE A 149 -11.12 20.19 -7.52
N LYS A 150 -11.66 21.33 -7.97
CA LYS A 150 -13.09 21.50 -8.22
C LYS A 150 -13.58 20.56 -9.33
N GLU A 151 -12.80 20.42 -10.40
CA GLU A 151 -13.10 19.53 -11.52
C GLU A 151 -13.00 18.06 -11.09
N LEU A 152 -11.92 17.68 -10.42
CA LEU A 152 -11.72 16.32 -9.90
C LEU A 152 -12.83 15.89 -8.95
N LYS A 153 -13.31 16.79 -8.08
CA LYS A 153 -14.40 16.48 -7.14
C LYS A 153 -15.63 15.91 -7.85
N SER A 154 -15.90 16.36 -9.07
CA SER A 154 -17.05 15.89 -9.84
C SER A 154 -16.93 14.42 -10.25
N HIS A 155 -15.75 13.95 -10.65
CA HIS A 155 -15.57 12.55 -11.01
C HIS A 155 -15.21 11.63 -9.84
N TYR A 156 -14.72 12.14 -8.70
CA TYR A 156 -14.48 11.32 -7.48
C TYR A 156 -15.77 11.04 -6.69
N LYS A 157 -16.87 11.76 -6.97
CA LYS A 157 -18.14 11.60 -6.26
C LYS A 157 -18.69 10.17 -6.42
N GLY A 158 -18.92 9.49 -5.29
CA GLY A 158 -19.45 8.12 -5.28
C GLY A 158 -18.44 7.05 -5.72
N THR A 159 -17.17 7.41 -5.89
CA THR A 159 -16.11 6.44 -6.18
C THR A 159 -15.52 5.88 -4.89
N TYR A 160 -14.97 4.66 -4.95
CA TYR A 160 -14.24 4.10 -3.81
C TYR A 160 -12.94 4.87 -3.51
N ASN A 161 -12.43 5.68 -4.45
CA ASN A 161 -11.22 6.49 -4.27
C ASN A 161 -11.49 7.86 -3.61
N LEU A 162 -12.71 8.11 -3.09
CA LEU A 162 -13.07 9.38 -2.49
C LEU A 162 -12.17 9.77 -1.29
N LYS A 163 -11.77 8.81 -0.45
CA LYS A 163 -10.85 9.06 0.67
C LYS A 163 -9.48 9.55 0.18
N PHE A 164 -8.93 8.90 -0.85
CA PHE A 164 -7.68 9.33 -1.48
C PHE A 164 -7.78 10.78 -1.99
N PHE A 165 -8.88 11.12 -2.66
CA PHE A 165 -9.11 12.48 -3.15
C PHE A 165 -9.19 13.52 -2.03
N ASN A 166 -9.96 13.26 -0.98
CA ASN A 166 -10.18 14.23 0.09
C ASN A 166 -8.96 14.36 1.01
N GLU A 167 -8.27 13.26 1.32
CA GLU A 167 -7.25 13.24 2.36
C GLU A 167 -5.83 13.22 1.78
N ALA A 168 -5.55 12.38 0.78
CA ALA A 168 -4.19 12.17 0.30
C ALA A 168 -3.72 13.26 -0.65
N ILE A 169 -4.56 13.67 -1.62
CA ILE A 169 -4.18 14.66 -2.65
C ILE A 169 -3.62 15.97 -2.05
N PRO A 170 -4.27 16.61 -1.05
CA PRO A 170 -3.75 17.84 -0.44
C PRO A 170 -2.35 17.69 0.19
N ARG A 171 -1.99 16.47 0.59
CA ARG A 171 -0.70 16.11 1.20
C ARG A 171 0.34 15.66 0.17
N LEU A 172 -0.09 15.27 -1.02
CA LEU A 172 0.76 14.72 -2.07
C LEU A 172 1.12 15.75 -3.15
N ILE A 173 0.24 16.69 -3.48
CA ILE A 173 0.38 17.53 -4.66
C ILE A 173 0.51 19.01 -4.26
N ARG A 174 1.46 19.72 -4.87
CA ARG A 174 1.66 21.17 -4.64
C ARG A 174 0.53 21.97 -5.27
N ALA A 175 0.14 23.05 -4.59
CA ALA A 175 -0.89 23.97 -5.05
C ALA A 175 -0.41 24.97 -6.14
N ASN A 176 0.89 25.04 -6.39
CA ASN A 176 1.49 25.97 -7.36
C ASN A 176 1.21 25.53 -8.80
#